data_AF-A0AAU6HWI0-F1
#
_entry.id   AF-A0AAU6HWI0-F1
#
_cell.length_a   1.000
_cell.length_b   1.000
_cell.length_c   1.000
_cell.angle_alpha   90.00
_cell.angle_beta   90.00
_cell.angle_gamma   90.00
#
_symmetry.space_group_name_H-M   'P 1'
#
loop_
_entity.id
_entity.type
_entity.pdbx_description
1 polymer ?
#
loop_
_entity_poly.entity_id
_entity_poly.type
_entity_poly.pdbx_seq_one_letter_code
_entity_poly.pdbx_strand_id
1 'polypeptide(L)'
;MSTAVITNTFTHPDVVAALEAGMEMAADESGRPVSAERFTWATAAALTYLDGAGAPWADVYARHIELAAAQAAADRGEDVEDTSDLYAGMRYSREQVSAAVNAGVDAAARMIRERQADDIDNLAVNAVLTLLDAPDASFDAVVEECYGVDADAVSGWLSDVPADSDAELDAQQTARIDAYLRSVGL
;
A
#
# COMPACT_ATOMS: atom_id res chain seq x y z
N MET A 1 -6.38 26.28 -30.03
CA MET A 1 -5.09 25.88 -29.45
C MET A 1 -5.31 24.49 -28.87
N SER A 2 -4.63 23.46 -29.38
CA SER A 2 -4.69 22.11 -28.82
C SER A 2 -3.78 22.08 -27.60
N THR A 3 -4.36 22.00 -26.42
CA THR A 3 -3.61 21.68 -25.20
C THR A 3 -3.19 20.22 -25.35
N ALA A 4 -1.90 19.98 -25.59
CA ALA A 4 -1.37 18.62 -25.47
C ALA A 4 -1.57 18.21 -24.00
N VAL A 5 -2.42 17.21 -23.77
CA VAL A 5 -2.48 16.54 -22.47
C VAL A 5 -1.13 15.85 -22.31
N ILE A 6 -0.29 16.37 -21.43
CA ILE A 6 0.91 15.65 -21.00
C ILE A 6 0.36 14.51 -20.14
N THR A 7 0.26 13.31 -20.72
CA THR A 7 -0.02 12.10 -19.95
C THR A 7 1.27 11.76 -19.22
N ASN A 8 1.41 12.24 -17.98
CA ASN A 8 2.50 11.76 -17.12
C ASN A 8 2.33 10.25 -16.97
N THR A 9 3.40 9.52 -17.28
CA THR A 9 3.46 8.07 -17.07
C THR A 9 4.54 7.79 -16.05
N PHE A 10 4.28 6.81 -15.20
CA PHE A 10 5.12 6.43 -14.08
C PHE A 10 5.80 5.10 -14.37
N THR A 11 7.03 4.96 -13.89
CA THR A 11 7.75 3.68 -13.91
C THR A 11 7.29 2.81 -12.75
N HIS A 12 7.57 1.51 -12.81
CA HIS A 12 7.27 0.64 -11.66
C HIS A 12 7.97 1.09 -10.37
N PRO A 13 9.27 1.49 -10.38
CA PRO A 13 9.90 2.07 -9.20
C PRO A 13 9.16 3.29 -8.64
N ASP A 14 8.66 4.19 -9.50
CA ASP A 14 7.89 5.37 -9.03
C ASP A 14 6.63 4.94 -8.28
N VAL A 15 5.92 3.92 -8.81
CA VAL A 15 4.69 3.41 -8.18
C VAL A 15 4.97 2.70 -6.87
N VAL A 16 6.05 1.91 -6.79
CA VAL A 16 6.46 1.23 -5.54
C VAL A 16 6.86 2.25 -4.48
N ALA A 17 7.68 3.25 -4.84
CA ALA A 17 8.08 4.30 -3.91
C ALA A 17 6.87 5.09 -3.38
N ALA A 18 5.90 5.41 -4.25
CA ALA A 18 4.67 6.07 -3.83
C ALA A 18 3.79 5.19 -2.93
N LEU A 19 3.70 3.88 -3.23
CA LEU A 19 3.01 2.91 -2.38
C LEU A 19 3.64 2.84 -0.99
N GLU A 20 4.95 2.65 -0.91
CA GLU A 20 5.68 2.57 0.36
C GLU A 20 5.51 3.85 1.18
N ALA A 21 5.79 5.02 0.59
CA ALA A 21 5.70 6.30 1.28
C ALA A 21 4.26 6.66 1.70
N GLY A 22 3.26 6.31 0.88
CA GLY A 22 1.85 6.56 1.22
C GLY A 22 1.33 5.65 2.33
N MET A 23 1.77 4.38 2.35
CA MET A 23 1.44 3.46 3.45
C MET A 23 2.16 3.84 4.74
N GLU A 24 3.42 4.27 4.66
CA GLU A 24 4.19 4.77 5.80
C GLU A 24 3.53 6.02 6.40
N MET A 25 3.12 6.99 5.56
CA MET A 25 2.40 8.18 6.03
C MET A 25 1.09 7.81 6.74
N ALA A 26 0.29 6.91 6.16
CA ALA A 26 -0.95 6.47 6.80
C ALA A 26 -0.69 5.71 8.12
N ALA A 27 0.39 4.92 8.19
CA ALA A 27 0.81 4.22 9.39
C ALA A 27 1.20 5.21 10.50
N ASP A 28 2.08 6.16 10.20
CA ASP A 28 2.57 7.16 11.14
C ASP A 28 1.43 8.02 11.70
N GLU A 29 0.57 8.55 10.83
CA GLU A 29 -0.52 9.45 11.22
C GLU A 29 -1.65 8.72 11.97
N SER A 30 -1.78 7.41 11.77
CA SER A 30 -2.72 6.57 12.53
C SER A 30 -2.12 5.97 13.80
N GLY A 31 -0.83 6.20 14.07
CA GLY A 31 -0.12 5.62 15.20
C GLY A 31 0.00 4.09 15.13
N ARG A 32 0.01 3.53 13.93
CA ARG A 32 0.10 2.08 13.66
C ARG A 32 1.46 1.74 13.06
N PRO A 33 1.98 0.52 13.30
CA PRO A 33 3.20 0.10 12.63
C PRO A 33 2.94 -0.09 11.14
N VAL A 34 3.86 0.35 10.28
CA VAL A 34 3.79 0.11 8.82
C VAL A 34 3.78 -1.38 8.47
N SER A 35 4.29 -2.23 9.38
CA SER A 35 4.25 -3.69 9.27
C SER A 35 2.87 -4.30 9.58
N ALA A 36 1.88 -3.51 9.97
CA ALA A 36 0.52 -4.01 10.18
C ALA A 36 -0.02 -4.64 8.89
N GLU A 37 -0.77 -5.75 9.00
CA GLU A 37 -1.21 -6.53 7.85
C GLU A 37 -2.07 -5.70 6.90
N ARG A 38 -2.79 -4.72 7.42
CA ARG A 38 -3.61 -3.82 6.60
C ARG A 38 -2.81 -3.14 5.48
N PHE A 39 -1.56 -2.74 5.75
CA PHE A 39 -0.72 -2.04 4.79
C PHE A 39 -0.03 -3.03 3.85
N THR A 40 0.48 -4.15 4.37
CA THR A 40 1.17 -5.16 3.55
C THR A 40 0.21 -5.85 2.57
N TRP A 41 -1.03 -6.17 2.99
CA TRP A 41 -2.06 -6.70 2.09
C TRP A 41 -2.52 -5.69 1.05
N ALA A 42 -2.67 -4.42 1.43
CA ALA A 42 -3.03 -3.36 0.49
C ALA A 42 -1.96 -3.17 -0.59
N THR A 43 -0.68 -3.13 -0.20
CA THR A 43 0.46 -3.06 -1.13
C THR A 43 0.49 -4.27 -2.06
N ALA A 44 0.35 -5.48 -1.52
CA ALA A 44 0.30 -6.70 -2.33
C ALA A 44 -0.83 -6.64 -3.37
N ALA A 45 -2.05 -6.28 -2.92
CA ALA A 45 -3.21 -6.20 -3.79
C ALA A 45 -3.07 -5.11 -4.86
N ALA A 46 -2.59 -3.92 -4.50
CA ALA A 46 -2.39 -2.82 -5.42
C ALA A 46 -1.38 -3.19 -6.52
N LEU A 47 -0.23 -3.77 -6.16
CA LEU A 47 0.75 -4.22 -7.15
C LEU A 47 0.17 -5.33 -8.03
N THR A 48 -0.55 -6.30 -7.46
CA THR A 48 -1.14 -7.40 -8.26
C THR A 48 -2.18 -6.88 -9.24
N TYR A 49 -2.99 -5.90 -8.86
CA TYR A 49 -3.96 -5.27 -9.76
C TYR A 49 -3.35 -4.29 -10.75
N LEU A 50 -2.16 -3.75 -10.45
CA LEU A 50 -1.37 -3.00 -11.41
C LEU A 50 -0.86 -3.90 -12.54
N ASP A 51 -0.40 -5.11 -12.20
CA ASP A 51 0.01 -6.13 -13.19
C ASP A 51 -1.18 -6.67 -13.98
N GLY A 52 -2.34 -6.80 -13.34
CA GLY A 52 -3.58 -7.18 -13.99
C GLY A 52 -4.81 -6.89 -13.15
N ALA A 53 -5.65 -5.93 -13.58
CA ALA A 53 -6.83 -5.48 -12.84
C ALA A 53 -7.88 -6.58 -12.53
N GLY A 54 -7.79 -7.73 -13.20
CA GLY A 54 -8.65 -8.90 -12.97
C GLY A 54 -7.95 -10.08 -12.30
N ALA A 55 -6.75 -9.88 -11.74
CA ALA A 55 -5.98 -10.93 -11.12
C ALA A 55 -6.76 -11.60 -9.96
N PRO A 56 -6.69 -12.93 -9.83
CA PRO A 56 -7.35 -13.64 -8.75
C PRO A 56 -6.71 -13.31 -7.39
N TRP A 57 -7.49 -13.43 -6.32
CA TRP A 57 -7.01 -13.23 -4.94
C TRP A 57 -5.85 -14.16 -4.56
N ALA A 58 -5.74 -15.33 -5.20
CA ALA A 58 -4.62 -16.24 -4.99
C ALA A 58 -3.26 -15.60 -5.36
N ASP A 59 -3.23 -14.73 -6.37
CA ASP A 59 -2.00 -14.04 -6.80
C ASP A 59 -1.65 -12.92 -5.82
N VAL A 60 -2.66 -12.24 -5.26
CA VAL A 60 -2.48 -11.27 -4.16
C VAL A 60 -1.87 -11.96 -2.94
N TYR A 61 -2.40 -13.14 -2.58
CA TYR A 61 -1.90 -13.94 -1.47
C TYR A 61 -0.45 -14.40 -1.69
N ALA A 62 -0.11 -14.83 -2.90
CA ALA A 62 1.27 -15.20 -3.25
C ALA A 62 2.22 -13.99 -3.11
N ARG A 63 1.83 -12.83 -3.63
CA ARG A 63 2.61 -11.60 -3.52
C ARG A 63 2.78 -11.13 -2.08
N HIS A 64 1.74 -11.23 -1.25
CA HIS A 64 1.84 -10.90 0.17
C HIS A 64 2.88 -11.75 0.89
N ILE A 65 2.94 -13.06 0.60
CA ILE A 65 3.98 -13.95 1.13
C ILE A 65 5.37 -13.50 0.68
N GLU A 66 5.54 -13.15 -0.60
CA GLU A 66 6.81 -12.68 -1.14
C GLU A 66 7.28 -11.39 -0.44
N LEU A 67 6.38 -10.41 -0.26
CA LEU A 67 6.68 -9.18 0.45
C LEU A 67 7.04 -9.43 1.93
N ALA A 68 6.30 -10.30 2.61
CA ALA A 68 6.58 -10.64 4.00
C ALA A 68 7.93 -11.38 4.15
N ALA A 69 8.26 -12.27 3.21
CA ALA A 69 9.56 -12.94 3.16
C ALA A 69 10.70 -11.96 2.92
N ALA A 70 10.52 -11.02 1.99
CA ALA A 70 11.49 -9.96 1.69
C ALA A 70 11.74 -9.06 2.91
N GLN A 71 10.67 -8.65 3.61
CA GLN A 71 10.79 -7.88 4.85
C GLN A 71 11.55 -8.66 5.92
N ALA A 72 11.21 -9.94 6.13
CA ALA A 72 11.89 -10.78 7.11
C ALA A 72 13.39 -10.98 6.79
N ALA A 73 13.75 -11.08 5.50
CA ALA A 73 15.14 -11.13 5.07
C ALA A 73 15.87 -9.80 5.32
N ALA A 74 15.24 -8.67 4.97
CA ALA A 74 15.78 -7.33 5.22
C ALA A 74 16.04 -7.09 6.72
N ASP A 75 15.13 -7.51 7.60
CA ASP A 75 15.27 -7.41 9.06
C ASP A 75 16.46 -8.22 9.61
N ARG A 76 16.85 -9.29 8.92
CA ARG A 76 18.06 -10.09 9.23
C ARG A 76 19.34 -9.50 8.63
N GLY A 77 19.24 -8.43 7.85
CA GLY A 77 20.35 -7.84 7.10
C GLY A 77 20.79 -8.69 5.91
N GLU A 78 19.89 -9.52 5.37
CA GLU A 78 20.14 -10.29 4.16
C GLU A 78 19.90 -9.42 2.93
N ASP A 79 20.68 -9.65 1.87
CA ASP A 79 20.45 -9.00 0.58
C ASP A 79 19.14 -9.50 -0.02
N VAL A 80 18.17 -8.61 -0.18
CA VAL A 80 16.91 -8.89 -0.88
C VAL A 80 17.16 -8.72 -2.37
N GLU A 81 16.74 -9.70 -3.18
CA GLU A 81 16.87 -9.63 -4.63
C GLU A 81 16.07 -8.43 -5.18
N ASP A 82 16.75 -7.51 -5.85
CA ASP A 82 16.12 -6.41 -6.56
C ASP A 82 15.46 -6.95 -7.85
N THR A 83 14.14 -7.07 -7.82
CA THR A 83 13.33 -7.54 -8.94
C THR A 83 12.84 -6.41 -9.85
N SER A 84 13.25 -5.16 -9.61
CA SER A 84 12.82 -4.01 -10.43
C SER A 84 13.14 -4.16 -11.91
N ASP A 85 14.20 -4.90 -12.25
CA ASP A 85 14.59 -5.22 -13.63
C ASP A 85 13.52 -6.02 -14.39
N LEU A 86 12.67 -6.81 -13.71
CA LEU A 86 11.55 -7.53 -14.33
C LEU A 86 10.50 -6.58 -14.93
N TYR A 87 10.46 -5.36 -14.41
CA TYR A 87 9.51 -4.31 -14.80
C TYR A 87 10.17 -3.21 -15.64
N ALA A 88 11.44 -3.42 -16.04
CA ALA A 88 12.18 -2.48 -16.86
C ALA A 88 11.41 -2.15 -18.16
N GLY A 89 11.11 -0.87 -18.36
CA GLY A 89 10.40 -0.36 -19.53
C GLY A 89 8.87 -0.35 -19.40
N MET A 90 8.29 -0.90 -18.33
CA MET A 90 6.86 -0.70 -18.06
C MET A 90 6.56 0.76 -17.70
N ARG A 91 5.40 1.23 -18.17
CA ARG A 91 4.92 2.60 -17.96
C ARG A 91 3.43 2.55 -17.63
N TYR A 92 3.05 3.20 -16.55
CA TYR A 92 1.68 3.22 -16.06
C TYR A 92 1.13 4.64 -16.14
N SER A 93 -0.10 4.80 -16.59
CA SER A 93 -0.81 6.08 -16.45
C SER A 93 -1.23 6.30 -15.01
N ARG A 94 -1.44 7.57 -14.63
CA ARG A 94 -2.00 7.91 -13.32
C ARG A 94 -3.32 7.18 -13.04
N GLU A 95 -4.17 7.04 -14.05
CA GLU A 95 -5.45 6.34 -13.93
C GLU A 95 -5.27 4.84 -13.68
N GLN A 96 -4.27 4.21 -14.28
CA GLN A 96 -3.96 2.79 -14.02
C GLN A 96 -3.52 2.60 -12.57
N VAL A 97 -2.62 3.45 -12.09
CA VAL A 97 -2.15 3.40 -10.69
C VAL A 97 -3.30 3.69 -9.74
N SER A 98 -4.08 4.74 -10.00
CA SER A 98 -5.27 5.09 -9.20
C SER A 98 -6.28 3.95 -9.12
N ALA A 99 -6.61 3.31 -10.24
CA ALA A 99 -7.53 2.17 -10.25
C ALA A 99 -6.97 0.98 -9.46
N ALA A 100 -5.68 0.67 -9.62
CA ALA A 100 -5.03 -0.44 -8.93
C ALA A 100 -4.96 -0.23 -7.41
N VAL A 101 -4.56 0.97 -6.97
CA VAL A 101 -4.44 1.33 -5.55
C VAL A 101 -5.80 1.30 -4.86
N ASN A 102 -6.83 1.95 -5.43
CA ASN A 102 -8.19 1.92 -4.88
C ASN A 102 -8.72 0.49 -4.78
N ALA A 103 -8.63 -0.27 -5.88
CA ALA A 103 -9.13 -1.65 -5.90
C ALA A 103 -8.36 -2.56 -4.92
N GLY A 104 -7.05 -2.35 -4.79
CA GLY A 104 -6.19 -3.13 -3.90
C GLY A 104 -6.54 -2.90 -2.43
N VAL A 105 -6.63 -1.64 -2.02
CA VAL A 105 -7.00 -1.24 -0.66
C VAL A 105 -8.41 -1.74 -0.30
N ASP A 106 -9.40 -1.54 -1.18
CA ASP A 106 -10.77 -2.04 -0.97
C ASP A 106 -10.81 -3.58 -0.86
N ALA A 107 -10.06 -4.27 -1.73
CA ALA A 107 -10.00 -5.72 -1.71
C ALA A 107 -9.35 -6.24 -0.42
N ALA A 108 -8.26 -5.61 0.03
CA ALA A 108 -7.61 -5.97 1.30
C ALA A 108 -8.55 -5.78 2.49
N ALA A 109 -9.22 -4.62 2.60
CA ALA A 109 -10.20 -4.36 3.66
C ALA A 109 -11.32 -5.43 3.67
N ARG A 110 -11.84 -5.79 2.49
CA ARG A 110 -12.93 -6.76 2.37
C ARG A 110 -12.51 -8.20 2.62
N MET A 111 -11.35 -8.61 2.09
CA MET A 111 -10.94 -10.01 2.08
C MET A 111 -10.22 -10.42 3.36
N ILE A 112 -9.54 -9.48 4.02
CA ILE A 112 -8.71 -9.75 5.19
C ILE A 112 -9.40 -9.29 6.47
N ARG A 113 -9.97 -8.09 6.47
CA ARG A 113 -10.64 -7.52 7.65
C ARG A 113 -12.16 -7.71 7.65
N GLU A 114 -12.72 -8.31 6.59
CA GLU A 114 -14.17 -8.50 6.39
C GLU A 114 -14.97 -7.19 6.51
N ARG A 115 -14.37 -6.08 6.08
CA ARG A 115 -14.90 -4.72 6.26
C ARG A 115 -14.80 -3.90 4.98
N GLN A 116 -15.43 -2.73 4.99
CA GLN A 116 -15.15 -1.70 3.99
C GLN A 116 -13.92 -0.90 4.40
N ALA A 117 -13.29 -0.24 3.42
CA ALA A 117 -12.23 0.72 3.68
C ALA A 117 -12.70 1.79 4.67
N ASP A 118 -11.87 2.09 5.66
CA ASP A 118 -12.06 3.11 6.68
C ASP A 118 -11.17 4.34 6.40
N ASP A 119 -11.13 5.29 7.33
CA ASP A 119 -10.41 6.56 7.13
C ASP A 119 -8.89 6.38 6.97
N ILE A 120 -8.30 5.34 7.57
CA ILE A 120 -6.88 5.03 7.40
C ILE A 120 -6.61 4.50 5.99
N ASP A 121 -7.51 3.67 5.47
CA ASP A 121 -7.40 3.14 4.11
C ASP A 121 -7.56 4.25 3.06
N ASN A 122 -8.51 5.16 3.29
CA ASN A 122 -8.71 6.32 2.42
C ASN A 122 -7.50 7.25 2.44
N LEU A 123 -6.89 7.46 3.62
CA LEU A 123 -5.64 8.21 3.71
C LEU A 123 -4.51 7.52 2.95
N ALA A 124 -4.35 6.21 3.09
CA ALA A 124 -3.33 5.48 2.33
C ALA A 124 -3.50 5.68 0.83
N VAL A 125 -4.72 5.53 0.28
CA VAL A 125 -4.99 5.76 -1.14
C VAL A 125 -4.62 7.19 -1.55
N ASN A 126 -5.08 8.19 -0.80
CA ASN A 126 -4.85 9.60 -1.12
C ASN A 126 -3.36 9.97 -1.02
N ALA A 127 -2.67 9.50 0.01
CA ALA A 127 -1.24 9.70 0.19
C ALA A 127 -0.45 9.09 -0.97
N VAL A 128 -0.74 7.84 -1.35
CA VAL A 128 -0.07 7.17 -2.49
C VAL A 128 -0.25 7.97 -3.78
N LEU A 129 -1.46 8.43 -4.09
CA LEU A 129 -1.71 9.15 -5.35
C LEU A 129 -1.12 10.56 -5.36
N THR A 130 -1.12 11.24 -4.21
CA THR A 130 -0.47 12.55 -4.09
C THR A 130 1.05 12.42 -4.17
N LEU A 131 1.65 11.44 -3.50
CA LEU A 131 3.09 11.18 -3.52
C LEU A 131 3.57 10.67 -4.88
N LEU A 132 2.72 10.00 -5.65
CA LEU A 132 3.01 9.65 -7.03
C LEU A 132 3.22 10.89 -7.90
N ASP A 133 2.41 11.94 -7.69
CA ASP A 133 2.50 13.20 -8.43
C ASP A 133 3.56 14.15 -7.84
N ALA A 134 3.74 14.11 -6.52
CA ALA A 134 4.63 14.98 -5.74
C ALA A 134 5.33 14.18 -4.63
N PRO A 135 6.48 13.52 -4.91
CA PRO A 135 7.15 12.61 -3.98
C PRO A 135 7.57 13.20 -2.63
N ASP A 136 7.70 14.53 -2.55
CA ASP A 136 8.10 15.25 -1.35
C ASP A 136 6.89 15.87 -0.60
N ALA A 137 5.65 15.49 -0.94
CA ALA A 137 4.44 16.03 -0.30
C ALA A 137 4.40 15.65 1.19
N SER A 138 4.11 16.63 2.04
CA SER A 138 3.86 16.41 3.47
C SER A 138 2.43 15.90 3.72
N PHE A 139 2.17 15.39 4.92
CA PHE A 139 0.81 15.06 5.36
C PHE A 139 -0.14 16.26 5.19
N ASP A 140 0.26 17.46 5.61
CA ASP A 140 -0.53 18.68 5.41
C ASP A 140 -0.89 18.92 3.94
N ALA A 141 0.06 18.69 3.01
CA ALA A 141 -0.18 18.87 1.58
C ALA A 141 -1.15 17.82 1.02
N VAL A 142 -1.05 16.56 1.48
CA VAL A 142 -2.01 15.50 1.14
C VAL A 142 -3.41 15.86 1.65
N VAL A 143 -3.51 16.37 2.89
CA VAL A 143 -4.79 16.73 3.50
C VAL A 143 -5.44 17.92 2.77
N GLU A 144 -4.65 18.96 2.48
CA GLU A 144 -5.12 20.14 1.76
C GLU A 144 -5.67 19.77 0.38
N GLU A 145 -4.94 18.94 -0.38
CA GLU A 145 -5.33 18.53 -1.72
C GLU A 145 -6.56 17.61 -1.72
N CYS A 146 -6.63 16.64 -0.80
CA CYS A 146 -7.61 15.55 -0.91
C CYS A 146 -8.88 15.74 -0.06
N TYR A 147 -8.84 16.51 1.03
CA TYR A 147 -9.93 16.54 2.00
C TYR A 147 -10.56 17.92 2.22
N GLY A 148 -9.85 19.00 1.88
CA GLY A 148 -10.35 20.37 2.04
C GLY A 148 -10.67 20.74 3.49
N VAL A 149 -10.04 20.06 4.45
CA VAL A 149 -10.08 20.34 5.90
C VAL A 149 -8.65 20.47 6.41
N ASP A 150 -8.47 20.78 7.70
CA ASP A 150 -7.15 20.81 8.32
C ASP A 150 -6.66 19.41 8.71
N ALA A 151 -5.34 19.27 8.87
CA ALA A 151 -4.68 18.02 9.26
C ALA A 151 -5.18 17.50 10.62
N ASP A 152 -5.44 18.40 11.58
CA ASP A 152 -5.96 18.02 12.91
C ASP A 152 -7.30 17.28 12.80
N ALA A 153 -8.20 17.70 11.91
CA ALA A 153 -9.46 17.01 11.67
C ALA A 153 -9.25 15.60 11.12
N VAL A 154 -8.33 15.43 10.16
CA VAL A 154 -8.01 14.12 9.58
C VAL A 154 -7.36 13.21 10.61
N SER A 155 -6.35 13.68 11.35
CA SER A 155 -5.74 12.92 12.45
C SER A 155 -6.76 12.50 13.52
N GLY A 156 -7.79 13.32 13.74
CA GLY A 156 -8.95 12.97 14.57
C GLY A 156 -9.70 11.74 14.06
N TRP A 157 -10.01 11.68 12.76
CA TRP A 157 -10.67 10.52 12.15
C TRP A 157 -9.82 9.25 12.25
N LEU A 158 -8.51 9.36 12.01
CA LEU A 158 -7.59 8.21 12.12
C LEU A 158 -7.57 7.66 13.55
N SER A 159 -7.59 8.54 14.55
CA SER A 159 -7.62 8.19 15.98
C SER A 159 -8.92 7.52 16.41
N ASP A 160 -10.03 7.80 15.70
CA ASP A 160 -11.33 7.20 15.97
C ASP A 160 -11.43 5.75 15.43
N VAL A 161 -10.50 5.31 14.57
CA VAL A 161 -10.43 3.91 14.11
C VAL A 161 -9.87 3.00 15.21
N PRO A 162 -10.65 2.06 15.77
CA PRO A 162 -10.24 1.28 16.92
C PRO A 162 -8.95 0.48 16.69
N ALA A 163 -7.98 0.54 17.63
CA ALA A 163 -6.73 -0.21 17.54
C ALA A 163 -6.93 -1.74 17.49
N ASP A 164 -7.93 -2.24 18.23
CA ASP A 164 -8.28 -3.66 18.28
C ASP A 164 -8.88 -4.19 16.96
N SER A 165 -9.14 -3.34 15.97
CA SER A 165 -9.69 -3.77 14.67
C SER A 165 -8.78 -4.73 13.92
N ASP A 166 -7.47 -4.61 14.14
CA ASP A 166 -6.46 -5.27 13.31
C ASP A 166 -5.54 -6.17 14.16
N ALA A 167 -5.41 -5.94 15.47
CA ALA A 167 -4.40 -6.59 16.32
C ALA A 167 -4.51 -8.12 16.42
N GLU A 168 -5.73 -8.68 16.52
CA GLU A 168 -5.91 -10.15 16.58
C GLU A 168 -5.61 -10.80 15.22
N LEU A 169 -5.97 -10.11 14.13
CA LEU A 169 -5.71 -10.55 12.77
C LEU A 169 -4.22 -10.49 12.45
N ASP A 170 -3.56 -9.39 12.82
CA ASP A 170 -2.11 -9.21 12.69
C ASP A 170 -1.37 -10.33 13.41
N ALA A 171 -1.73 -10.62 14.67
CA ALA A 171 -1.11 -11.70 15.43
C ALA A 171 -1.31 -13.08 14.78
N GLN A 172 -2.50 -13.35 14.23
CA GLN A 172 -2.80 -14.61 13.55
C GLN A 172 -2.06 -14.76 12.22
N GLN A 173 -1.99 -13.69 11.41
CA GLN A 173 -1.31 -13.72 10.11
C GLN A 173 0.21 -13.77 10.28
N THR A 174 0.77 -12.94 11.18
CA THR A 174 2.20 -12.99 11.51
C THR A 174 2.60 -14.41 11.96
N ALA A 175 1.84 -15.03 12.87
CA ALA A 175 2.13 -16.39 13.31
C ALA A 175 2.05 -17.43 12.17
N ARG A 176 1.13 -17.24 11.21
CA ARG A 176 0.97 -18.11 10.05
C ARG A 176 2.11 -17.95 9.06
N ILE A 177 2.52 -16.72 8.77
CA ILE A 177 3.65 -16.39 7.92
C ILE A 177 4.94 -16.92 8.55
N ASP A 178 5.19 -16.66 9.83
CA ASP A 178 6.35 -17.19 10.57
C ASP A 178 6.42 -18.71 10.54
N ALA A 179 5.27 -19.39 10.63
CA ALA A 179 5.22 -20.84 10.51
C ALA A 179 5.55 -21.31 9.08
N TYR A 180 5.04 -20.59 8.08
CA TYR A 180 5.33 -20.86 6.67
C TYR A 180 6.80 -20.64 6.33
N LEU A 181 7.37 -19.48 6.66
CA LEU A 181 8.77 -19.13 6.41
C LEU A 181 9.71 -20.16 7.05
N ARG A 182 9.48 -20.50 8.34
CA ARG A 182 10.22 -21.58 9.01
C ARG A 182 10.10 -22.93 8.31
N SER A 183 8.94 -23.25 7.72
CA SER A 183 8.73 -24.50 7.00
C SER A 183 9.48 -24.58 5.66
N VAL A 184 9.73 -23.43 5.02
CA VAL A 184 10.46 -23.32 3.76
C VAL A 184 11.95 -22.97 3.95
N GLY A 185 12.39 -22.81 5.20
CA GLY A 185 13.78 -22.50 5.54
C GLY A 185 14.18 -21.04 5.34
N LEU A 186 13.19 -20.14 5.37
CA LEU A 186 13.33 -18.68 5.30
C LEU A 186 13.00 -18.02 6.64
#